data_AF-A0A8S8YDY0-F1
#
_entry.id   AF-A0A8S8YDY0-F1
#
_cell.length_a   1.000
_cell.length_b   1.000
_cell.length_c   1.000
_cell.angle_alpha   90.00
_cell.angle_beta   90.00
_cell.angle_gamma   90.00
#
_symmetry.space_group_name_H-M   'P 1'
#
loop_
_entity.id
_entity.type
_entity.pdbx_description
1 polymer ?
#
loop_
_entity_poly.entity_id
_entity_poly.type
_entity_poly.pdbx_seq_one_letter_code
_entity_poly.pdbx_strand_id
1 'polypeptide(L)'
;MRVVLVGTAQDGGVPQAGCGCDRCIAALSDPSKSLHPACCLVIGSDGSLHLIEASRALPQQLGIAARSLGIGDTIVPETVSLTHAHLGHIDGLGQFGKEVMGSSGTSLFASKSVIDYIRKRGLISPF
;
A
#
# COMPACT_ATOMS: atom_id res chain seq x y z
N MET A 1 12.16 -15.67 -6.33
CA MET A 1 11.49 -14.36 -6.22
C MET A 1 10.10 -14.45 -6.82
N ARG A 2 9.07 -13.95 -6.13
CA ARG A 2 7.68 -13.90 -6.61
C ARG A 2 7.14 -12.48 -6.41
N VAL A 3 6.15 -12.09 -7.20
CA VAL A 3 5.48 -10.78 -7.06
C VAL A 3 3.97 -11.01 -7.05
N VAL A 4 3.27 -10.32 -6.16
CA VAL A 4 1.81 -10.26 -6.11
C VAL A 4 1.39 -8.81 -6.37
N LEU A 5 0.63 -8.58 -7.43
CA LEU A 5 0.03 -7.28 -7.70
C LEU A 5 -1.22 -7.13 -6.83
N VAL A 6 -1.22 -6.14 -5.95
CA VAL A 6 -2.33 -5.89 -5.00
C VAL A 6 -3.06 -4.58 -5.28
N GLY A 7 -2.53 -3.76 -6.20
CA GLY A 7 -3.22 -2.61 -6.76
C GLY A 7 -2.66 -2.23 -8.12
N THR A 8 -3.54 -1.79 -9.02
CA THR A 8 -3.22 -1.51 -10.43
C THR A 8 -3.84 -0.22 -10.94
N ALA A 9 -4.58 0.51 -10.10
CA ALA A 9 -5.13 1.81 -10.45
C ALA A 9 -4.15 2.95 -10.14
N GLN A 10 -4.46 4.15 -10.62
CA GLN A 10 -3.75 5.38 -10.25
C GLN A 10 -4.06 5.77 -8.78
N ASP A 11 -3.43 6.82 -8.26
CA ASP A 11 -3.58 7.35 -6.89
C ASP A 11 -4.99 7.33 -6.31
N GLY A 12 -5.99 7.70 -7.11
CA GLY A 12 -7.38 7.77 -6.66
C GLY A 12 -8.06 6.42 -6.47
N GLY A 13 -7.50 5.34 -7.03
CA GLY A 13 -8.19 4.06 -7.12
C GLY A 13 -9.41 4.08 -8.03
N VAL A 14 -10.22 3.02 -7.94
CA VAL A 14 -11.59 2.96 -8.46
C VAL A 14 -12.46 2.40 -7.34
N PRO A 15 -13.48 3.12 -6.86
CA PRO A 15 -13.86 4.47 -7.27
C PRO A 15 -12.85 5.54 -6.80
N GLN A 16 -12.69 6.59 -7.61
CA GLN A 16 -11.91 7.77 -7.23
C GLN A 16 -12.81 8.78 -6.49
N ALA A 17 -12.27 9.43 -5.45
CA ALA A 17 -12.99 10.44 -4.68
C ALA A 17 -13.59 11.53 -5.59
N GLY A 18 -14.90 11.76 -5.47
CA GLY A 18 -15.63 12.75 -6.26
C GLY A 18 -15.89 12.38 -7.73
N CYS A 19 -15.51 11.18 -8.19
CA CYS A 19 -15.72 10.77 -9.58
C CYS A 19 -17.13 10.17 -9.78
N GLY A 20 -17.91 10.78 -10.67
CA GLY A 20 -19.26 10.34 -11.04
C GLY A 20 -19.35 9.54 -12.34
N CYS A 21 -18.24 9.06 -12.90
CA CYS A 21 -18.29 8.27 -14.14
C CYS A 21 -18.84 6.86 -13.89
N ASP A 22 -19.36 6.22 -14.95
CA ASP A 22 -20.01 4.90 -14.88
C ASP A 22 -19.17 3.85 -14.14
N ARG A 23 -17.85 3.86 -14.35
CA ARG A 23 -16.93 2.92 -13.70
C ARG A 23 -16.87 3.13 -12.17
N CYS A 24 -16.80 4.37 -11.72
CA CYS A 24 -16.77 4.69 -10.29
C CYS A 24 -18.14 4.45 -9.65
N ILE A 25 -19.24 4.82 -10.31
CA ILE A 25 -20.60 4.55 -9.83
C ILE A 25 -20.84 3.03 -9.70
N ALA A 26 -20.37 2.25 -10.68
CA ALA A 26 -20.44 0.80 -10.62
C ALA A 26 -19.63 0.22 -9.46
N ALA A 27 -18.41 0.72 -9.21
CA ALA A 27 -17.57 0.26 -8.10
C ALA A 27 -18.08 0.71 -6.72
N LEU A 28 -18.77 1.85 -6.63
CA LEU A 28 -19.48 2.28 -5.42
C LEU A 28 -20.64 1.34 -5.07
N SER A 29 -21.31 0.80 -6.09
CA SER A 29 -22.46 -0.12 -5.92
C SER A 29 -22.03 -1.58 -5.74
N ASP A 30 -20.87 -1.95 -6.27
CA ASP A 30 -20.34 -3.31 -6.29
C ASP A 30 -18.83 -3.31 -5.98
N PRO A 31 -18.44 -3.63 -4.74
CA PRO A 31 -17.04 -3.62 -4.31
C PRO A 31 -16.12 -4.53 -5.13
N SER A 32 -16.64 -5.58 -5.79
CA SER A 32 -15.82 -6.46 -6.65
C SER A 32 -15.24 -5.74 -7.87
N LYS A 33 -15.78 -4.57 -8.22
CA LYS A 33 -15.28 -3.71 -9.31
C LYS A 33 -14.28 -2.67 -8.83
N SER A 34 -13.95 -2.67 -7.54
CA SER A 34 -12.99 -1.73 -6.98
C SER A 34 -11.57 -2.08 -7.40
N LEU A 35 -10.76 -1.06 -7.64
CA LEU A 35 -9.33 -1.20 -7.90
C LEU A 35 -8.55 -0.33 -6.92
N HIS A 36 -7.48 -0.89 -6.35
CA HIS A 36 -6.63 -0.17 -5.41
C HIS A 36 -5.50 0.56 -6.13
N PRO A 37 -4.98 1.67 -5.56
CA PRO A 37 -3.80 2.36 -6.09
C PRO A 37 -2.61 1.43 -6.25
N ALA A 38 -1.74 1.73 -7.20
CA ALA A 38 -0.59 0.89 -7.56
C ALA A 38 0.23 0.44 -6.34
N CYS A 39 0.32 -0.87 -6.15
CA CYS A 39 1.06 -1.49 -5.06
C CYS A 39 1.34 -2.96 -5.41
N CYS A 40 2.49 -3.47 -5.00
CA CYS A 40 2.80 -4.89 -5.10
C CYS A 40 3.55 -5.37 -3.85
N LEU A 41 3.42 -6.67 -3.59
CA LEU A 41 4.26 -7.37 -2.63
C LEU A 41 5.28 -8.20 -3.39
N VAL A 42 6.56 -8.05 -3.03
CA VAL A 42 7.66 -8.88 -3.52
C VAL A 42 8.04 -9.86 -2.42
N ILE A 43 8.21 -11.12 -2.81
CA ILE A 43 8.77 -12.17 -1.96
C ILE A 43 10.21 -12.42 -2.39
N GLY A 44 11.14 -12.15 -1.48
CA GLY A 44 12.56 -12.40 -1.62
C GLY A 44 12.86 -13.88 -1.90
N SER A 45 14.06 -14.18 -2.41
CA SER A 45 14.51 -15.58 -2.55
C SER A 45 14.65 -16.29 -1.21
N ASP A 46 14.84 -15.53 -0.14
CA ASP A 46 14.89 -15.96 1.26
C ASP A 46 13.50 -16.04 1.93
N GLY A 47 12.43 -15.71 1.20
CA GLY A 47 11.06 -15.69 1.73
C GLY A 47 10.65 -14.38 2.38
N SER A 48 11.54 -13.38 2.43
CA SER A 48 11.22 -12.09 3.05
C SER A 48 10.14 -11.31 2.28
N LEU A 49 9.34 -10.53 3.01
CA LEU A 49 8.18 -9.83 2.47
C LEU A 49 8.44 -8.32 2.31
N HIS A 50 8.41 -7.83 1.08
CA HIS A 50 8.69 -6.43 0.76
C HIS A 50 7.49 -5.78 0.05
N LEU A 51 6.95 -4.73 0.65
CA LEU A 51 5.88 -3.94 0.04
C LEU A 51 6.48 -2.82 -0.81
N ILE A 52 5.96 -2.65 -2.03
CA ILE A 52 6.25 -1.50 -2.87
C ILE A 52 5.01 -0.60 -2.88
N GLU A 53 5.19 0.62 -2.40
CA GLU A 53 4.16 1.64 -2.16
C GLU A 53 3.22 1.35 -0.99
N ALA A 54 2.91 2.37 -0.21
CA ALA A 54 1.98 2.31 0.91
C ALA A 54 0.78 3.22 0.64
N SER A 55 -0.22 2.70 -0.07
CA SER A 55 -1.45 3.44 -0.38
C SER A 55 -2.43 3.44 0.78
N ARG A 56 -3.45 4.31 0.74
CA ARG A 56 -4.56 4.29 1.72
C ARG A 56 -5.31 2.95 1.78
N ALA A 57 -5.26 2.15 0.72
CA ALA A 57 -5.89 0.83 0.65
C ALA A 57 -5.03 -0.29 1.26
N LEU A 58 -4.00 0.06 2.05
CA LEU A 58 -3.08 -0.87 2.68
C LEU A 58 -3.75 -2.08 3.34
N PRO A 59 -4.85 -1.96 4.12
CA PRO A 59 -5.45 -3.12 4.79
C PRO A 59 -5.97 -4.16 3.78
N GLN A 60 -6.65 -3.70 2.73
CA GLN A 60 -7.15 -4.57 1.68
C GLN A 60 -6.00 -5.19 0.88
N GLN A 61 -4.98 -4.39 0.58
CA GLN A 61 -3.80 -4.82 -0.19
C GLN A 61 -3.00 -5.91 0.54
N LEU A 62 -2.75 -5.74 1.85
CA LEU A 62 -2.08 -6.75 2.67
C LEU A 62 -2.90 -8.05 2.77
N GLY A 63 -4.23 -7.95 2.89
CA GLY A 63 -5.10 -9.11 2.90
C GLY A 63 -5.15 -9.85 1.56
N ILE A 64 -5.20 -9.13 0.44
CA ILE A 64 -5.13 -9.72 -0.91
C ILE A 64 -3.80 -10.47 -1.08
N ALA A 65 -2.69 -9.85 -0.68
CA ALA A 65 -1.38 -10.50 -0.68
C ALA A 65 -1.36 -11.78 0.14
N ALA A 66 -1.76 -11.72 1.42
CA ALA A 66 -1.72 -12.85 2.34
C ALA A 66 -2.51 -14.06 1.81
N ARG A 67 -3.75 -13.82 1.36
CA ARG A 67 -4.63 -14.86 0.81
C ARG A 67 -4.11 -15.42 -0.50
N SER A 68 -3.58 -14.58 -1.40
CA SER A 68 -2.97 -15.02 -2.66
C SER A 68 -1.75 -15.91 -2.46
N LEU A 69 -1.07 -15.74 -1.32
CA LEU A 69 0.10 -16.54 -0.95
C LEU A 69 -0.24 -17.76 -0.10
N GLY A 70 -1.46 -17.87 0.42
CA GLY A 70 -1.87 -18.95 1.31
C GLY A 70 -1.18 -18.91 2.68
N ILE A 71 -0.71 -17.73 3.11
CA ILE A 71 0.04 -17.56 4.37
C ILE A 71 -0.80 -16.93 5.49
N GLY A 72 -2.09 -16.69 5.25
CA GLY A 72 -3.03 -16.16 6.22
C GLY A 72 -4.04 -15.17 5.62
N ASP A 73 -4.76 -14.46 6.48
CA ASP A 73 -5.76 -13.45 6.09
C ASP A 73 -5.19 -12.03 5.96
N THR A 74 -4.02 -11.80 6.56
CA THR A 74 -3.24 -10.56 6.50
C THR A 74 -1.76 -10.83 6.76
N ILE A 75 -0.91 -9.84 6.52
CA ILE A 75 0.55 -9.88 6.75
C ILE A 75 1.05 -8.52 7.21
N VAL A 76 2.23 -8.50 7.84
CA VAL A 76 3.03 -7.30 8.06
C VAL A 76 4.31 -7.44 7.21
N PRO A 77 4.60 -6.51 6.28
CA PRO A 77 5.82 -6.59 5.50
C PRO A 77 7.04 -6.25 6.36
N GLU A 78 8.19 -6.85 6.04
CA GLU A 78 9.47 -6.55 6.67
C GLU A 78 10.04 -5.22 6.16
N THR A 79 9.75 -4.88 4.91
CA THR A 79 10.18 -3.61 4.33
C THR A 79 9.07 -2.94 3.52
N VAL A 80 9.12 -1.62 3.47
CA VAL A 80 8.31 -0.78 2.58
C VAL A 80 9.27 0.01 1.72
N SER A 81 9.08 0.00 0.41
CA SER A 81 9.83 0.82 -0.54
C SER A 81 8.91 1.79 -1.26
N LEU A 82 9.33 3.05 -1.37
CA LEU A 82 8.58 4.10 -2.08
C LEU A 82 9.36 4.55 -3.31
N THR A 83 8.72 4.55 -4.47
CA THR A 83 9.34 5.05 -5.71
C THR A 83 9.23 6.58 -5.82
N HIS A 84 8.12 7.16 -5.35
CA HIS A 84 7.85 8.60 -5.40
C HIS A 84 6.80 9.02 -4.37
N ALA A 85 6.58 10.34 -4.20
CA ALA A 85 5.80 10.92 -3.10
C ALA A 85 4.42 11.46 -3.53
N HIS A 86 3.72 10.76 -4.43
CA HIS A 86 2.33 11.07 -4.76
C HIS A 86 1.36 10.44 -3.76
N LEU A 87 0.13 10.97 -3.71
CA LEU A 87 -0.89 10.57 -2.73
C LEU A 87 -1.13 9.05 -2.75
N GLY A 88 -1.20 8.43 -3.92
CA GLY A 88 -1.44 6.99 -4.07
C GLY A 88 -0.40 6.09 -3.43
N HIS A 89 0.76 6.66 -3.12
CA HIS A 89 1.98 5.92 -2.81
C HIS A 89 2.40 6.04 -1.34
N ILE A 90 2.00 7.12 -0.66
CA ILE A 90 2.48 7.44 0.70
C ILE A 90 1.36 7.62 1.73
N ASP A 91 0.10 7.70 1.29
CA ASP A 91 -1.04 8.03 2.17
C ASP A 91 -1.39 6.88 3.15
N GLY A 92 -0.85 5.69 2.93
CA GLY A 92 -0.94 4.55 3.85
C GLY A 92 0.14 4.51 4.93
N LEU A 93 1.18 5.35 4.87
CA LEU A 93 2.32 5.27 5.80
C LEU A 93 1.90 5.39 7.27
N GLY A 94 0.92 6.24 7.58
CA GLY A 94 0.41 6.42 8.94
C GLY A 94 -0.12 5.14 9.58
N GLN A 95 -0.55 4.16 8.77
CA GLN A 95 -1.11 2.89 9.25
C GLN A 95 -0.05 1.98 9.89
N PHE A 96 1.25 2.22 9.66
CA PHE A 96 2.33 1.52 10.36
C PHE A 96 2.49 2.00 11.81
N GLY A 97 1.97 3.19 12.15
CA GLY A 97 2.13 3.83 13.45
C GLY A 97 1.29 3.19 14.55
N LYS A 98 1.52 3.63 15.80
CA LYS A 98 0.89 3.09 17.02
C LYS A 98 -0.64 3.16 17.04
N GLU A 99 -1.25 4.06 16.27
CA GLU A 99 -2.70 4.22 16.20
C GLU A 99 -3.39 3.10 15.41
N VAL A 100 -2.65 2.38 14.54
CA VAL A 100 -3.21 1.35 13.66
C VAL A 100 -2.49 0.02 13.86
N MET A 101 -1.36 -0.22 13.19
CA MET A 101 -0.66 -1.51 13.32
C MET A 101 0.31 -1.56 14.51
N GLY A 102 0.87 -0.41 14.91
CA GLY A 102 1.96 -0.37 15.88
C GLY A 102 3.13 -1.27 15.46
N SER A 103 3.44 -1.31 14.16
CA SER A 103 4.42 -2.24 13.62
C SER A 103 5.81 -1.94 14.20
N SER A 104 6.50 -2.99 14.64
CA SER A 104 7.90 -2.92 15.05
C SER A 104 8.75 -3.75 14.09
N GLY A 105 9.76 -3.14 13.49
CA GLY A 105 10.74 -3.85 12.64
C GLY A 105 10.51 -3.73 11.13
N THR A 106 9.42 -3.07 10.69
CA THR A 106 9.27 -2.73 9.27
C THR A 106 10.23 -1.59 8.90
N SER A 107 11.12 -1.81 7.94
CA SER A 107 12.07 -0.79 7.48
C SER A 107 11.54 -0.03 6.25
N LEU A 108 11.72 1.30 6.22
CA LEU A 108 11.35 2.14 5.08
C LEU A 108 12.55 2.47 4.19
N PHE A 109 12.40 2.23 2.89
CA PHE A 109 13.39 2.55 1.87
C PHE A 109 12.81 3.52 0.84
N ALA A 110 13.53 4.60 0.55
CA ALA A 110 13.22 5.49 -0.56
C ALA A 110 14.46 6.30 -0.93
N SER A 111 14.40 7.04 -2.04
CA SER A 111 15.43 8.03 -2.36
C SER A 111 15.45 9.14 -1.30
N LYS A 112 16.60 9.83 -1.16
CA LYS A 112 16.76 10.93 -0.21
C LYS A 112 15.68 12.01 -0.37
N SER A 113 15.33 12.36 -1.61
CA SER A 113 14.30 13.37 -1.89
C SER A 113 12.90 12.96 -1.42
N VAL A 114 12.54 11.67 -1.54
CA VAL A 114 11.27 11.15 -1.03
C VAL A 114 11.26 11.13 0.50
N ILE A 115 12.34 10.66 1.13
CA ILE A 115 12.47 10.66 2.60
C ILE A 115 12.36 12.09 3.17
N ASP A 116 13.05 13.06 2.57
CA ASP A 116 13.00 14.45 3.01
C ASP A 116 11.58 15.04 2.85
N TYR A 117 10.87 14.69 1.76
CA TYR A 117 9.48 15.10 1.54
C TYR A 117 8.53 14.56 2.61
N ILE A 118 8.55 13.25 2.88
CA ILE A 118 7.63 12.63 3.85
C ILE A 118 7.98 13.05 5.29
N ARG A 119 9.26 13.30 5.59
CA ARG A 119 9.68 13.87 6.88
C ARG A 119 9.09 15.26 7.07
N LYS A 120 9.16 16.14 6.06
CA LYS A 120 8.54 17.47 6.11
C LYS A 120 7.02 17.42 6.30
N ARG A 121 6.37 16.36 5.82
CA ARG A 121 4.92 16.10 6.02
C ARG A 121 4.59 15.46 7.36
N GLY A 122 5.57 15.06 8.17
CA GLY A 122 5.34 14.35 9.43
C GLY A 122 4.94 12.88 9.27
N LEU A 123 5.10 12.30 8.07
CA LEU A 123 4.68 10.93 7.75
C LEU A 123 5.75 9.87 8.03
N ILE A 124 6.95 10.29 8.47
CA ILE A 124 8.07 9.38 8.74
C ILE A 124 7.97 8.69 10.11
N SER A 125 7.21 9.27 11.05
CA SER A 125 7.16 8.81 12.45
C SER A 125 6.76 7.34 12.69
N PRO A 126 6.05 6.64 11.78
CA PRO A 126 5.81 5.21 11.92
C PRO A 126 7.03 4.30 11.77
N PHE A 127 8.18 4.82 11.28
CA PHE A 127 9.37 4.06 10.92
C PHE A 127 10.62 4.53 11.68
#